data_AF-A0A0B6Y6U8-F1
#
_entry.id   AF-A0A0B6Y6U8-F1
#
_cell.length_a   1.000
_cell.length_b   1.000
_cell.length_c   1.000
_cell.angle_alpha   90.00
_cell.angle_beta   90.00
_cell.angle_gamma   90.00
#
_symmetry.space_group_name_H-M   'P 1'
#
loop_
_entity.id
_entity.type
_entity.pdbx_description
1 polymer ?
#
loop_
_entity_poly.entity_id
_entity_poly.type
_entity_poly.pdbx_seq_one_letter_code
_entity_poly.pdbx_strand_id
1 'polypeptide(L)'
;QIRGNILKINNGANSVERNMKIIGTVKDSTHLRFKIHETCRNTNKIVQTTTLLLRSAAGKKAKEQETIKVNLLRVIFQEAVQRVHALQMRVVEKARAAVKLTDHSTHKPLISFDSDTDQ
;
A
#
# COMPACT_ATOMS: atom_id res chain seq x y z
N GLN A 1 1.86 -15.29 -18.10
CA GLN A 1 0.96 -14.32 -17.43
C GLN A 1 1.14 -14.27 -15.91
N ILE A 2 1.04 -15.39 -15.17
CA ILE A 2 1.18 -15.42 -13.69
C ILE A 2 2.49 -14.79 -13.19
N ARG A 3 3.65 -15.18 -13.75
CA ARG A 3 4.96 -14.58 -13.40
C ARG A 3 5.00 -13.06 -13.60
N GLY A 4 4.48 -12.58 -14.73
CA GLY A 4 4.42 -11.15 -15.02
C GLY A 4 3.53 -10.39 -14.04
N ASN A 5 2.43 -11.00 -13.59
CA ASN A 5 1.59 -10.42 -12.55
C ASN A 5 2.29 -10.36 -11.20
N ILE A 6 3.03 -11.41 -10.81
CA ILE A 6 3.84 -11.42 -9.58
C ILE A 6 4.88 -10.27 -9.60
N LEU A 7 5.55 -10.05 -10.74
CA LEU A 7 6.48 -8.92 -10.90
C LEU A 7 5.76 -7.57 -10.72
N LYS A 8 4.57 -7.41 -11.31
CA LYS A 8 3.76 -6.19 -11.14
C LYS A 8 3.32 -5.98 -9.68
N ILE A 9 2.97 -7.06 -8.97
CA ILE A 9 2.61 -7.03 -7.54
C ILE A 9 3.82 -6.54 -6.72
N ASN A 10 5.00 -7.10 -6.96
CA ASN A 10 6.23 -6.68 -6.28
C ASN A 10 6.62 -5.23 -6.59
N ASN A 11 6.48 -4.79 -7.85
CA ASN A 11 6.72 -3.39 -8.22
C ASN A 11 5.72 -2.45 -7.53
N GLY A 12 4.45 -2.84 -7.44
CA GLY A 12 3.43 -2.13 -6.66
C GLY A 12 3.82 -2.02 -5.19
N ALA A 13 4.25 -3.13 -4.58
CA ALA A 13 4.74 -3.16 -3.20
C ALA A 13 5.90 -2.17 -2.98
N ASN A 14 6.90 -2.19 -3.86
CA ASN A 14 8.06 -1.30 -3.76
C ASN A 14 7.68 0.19 -3.92
N SER A 15 6.73 0.50 -4.81
CA SER A 15 6.19 1.85 -4.98
C SER A 15 5.45 2.31 -3.72
N VAL A 16 4.59 1.46 -3.14
CA VAL A 16 3.89 1.75 -1.88
C VAL A 16 4.90 1.98 -0.76
N GLU A 17 5.90 1.11 -0.61
CA GLU A 17 6.93 1.24 0.42
C GLU A 17 7.70 2.56 0.31
N ARG A 18 8.13 2.94 -0.90
CA ARG A 18 8.85 4.21 -1.13
C ARG A 18 7.98 5.41 -0.78
N ASN A 19 6.74 5.45 -1.27
CA ASN A 19 5.84 6.58 -1.06
C ASN A 19 5.34 6.66 0.39
N MET A 20 5.15 5.52 1.06
CA MET A 20 4.76 5.45 2.47
C MET A 20 5.80 6.09 3.39
N LYS A 21 7.10 6.03 3.06
CA LYS A 21 8.15 6.69 3.85
C LYS A 21 7.95 8.21 3.94
N ILE A 22 7.30 8.80 2.94
CA ILE A 22 7.06 10.25 2.85
C ILE A 22 5.83 10.67 3.68
N ILE A 23 4.87 9.77 3.94
CA ILE A 23 3.71 10.06 4.82
C ILE A 23 4.22 10.51 6.19
N GLY A 24 3.66 11.59 6.74
CA GLY A 24 4.07 12.18 8.01
C GLY A 24 5.34 13.04 7.97
N THR A 25 5.92 13.27 6.78
CA THR A 25 7.02 14.23 6.59
C THR A 25 6.50 15.56 6.02
N VAL A 26 7.36 16.58 5.93
CA VAL A 26 7.02 17.86 5.27
C VAL A 26 6.62 17.74 3.79
N LYS A 27 6.94 16.61 3.16
CA LYS A 27 6.58 16.29 1.76
C LYS A 27 5.30 15.46 1.65
N ASP A 28 4.63 15.17 2.76
CA ASP A 28 3.34 14.48 2.75
C ASP A 28 2.27 15.37 2.11
N SER A 29 1.39 14.77 1.32
CA SER A 29 0.30 15.47 0.64
C SER A 29 -0.87 14.53 0.37
N THR A 30 -2.07 15.09 0.24
CA THR A 30 -3.28 14.34 -0.12
C THR A 30 -3.11 13.62 -1.47
N HIS A 31 -2.45 14.27 -2.44
CA HIS A 31 -2.16 13.65 -3.73
C HIS A 31 -1.26 12.41 -3.61
N LEU A 32 -0.22 12.48 -2.77
CA LEU A 32 0.66 11.34 -2.51
C LEU A 32 -0.10 10.18 -1.86
N ARG A 33 -0.92 10.47 -0.85
CA ARG A 33 -1.76 9.46 -0.18
C ARG A 33 -2.74 8.82 -1.17
N PHE A 34 -3.39 9.62 -2.02
CA PHE A 34 -4.26 9.11 -3.09
C PHE A 34 -3.50 8.17 -4.04
N LYS A 35 -2.31 8.55 -4.49
CA LYS A 35 -1.45 7.71 -5.36
C LYS A 35 -1.06 6.38 -4.70
N ILE A 36 -0.78 6.40 -3.39
CA ILE A 36 -0.52 5.17 -2.62
C ILE A 36 -1.77 4.27 -2.62
N HIS A 37 -2.94 4.84 -2.33
CA HIS A 37 -4.20 4.09 -2.35
C HIS A 37 -4.52 3.52 -3.73
N GLU A 38 -4.30 4.28 -4.79
CA GLU A 38 -4.48 3.82 -6.17
C GLU A 38 -3.51 2.67 -6.51
N THR A 39 -2.25 2.78 -6.11
CA THR A 39 -1.25 1.72 -6.30
C THR A 39 -1.66 0.44 -5.55
N CYS A 40 -2.13 0.56 -4.31
CA CYS A 40 -2.68 -0.56 -3.53
C CYS A 40 -3.89 -1.19 -4.23
N ARG A 41 -4.82 -0.38 -4.73
CA ARG A 41 -6.03 -0.86 -5.44
C ARG A 41 -5.68 -1.61 -6.72
N ASN A 42 -4.78 -1.06 -7.54
CA ASN A 42 -4.32 -1.72 -8.76
C ASN A 42 -3.58 -3.03 -8.43
N THR A 43 -2.74 -3.03 -7.40
CA THR A 43 -2.05 -4.24 -6.94
C THR A 43 -3.05 -5.33 -6.53
N ASN A 44 -4.10 -4.97 -5.78
CA ASN A 44 -5.16 -5.91 -5.38
C ASN A 44 -5.92 -6.52 -6.57
N LYS A 45 -6.20 -5.73 -7.63
CA LYS A 45 -6.81 -6.26 -8.86
C LYS A 45 -5.93 -7.32 -9.54
N ILE A 46 -4.61 -7.07 -9.55
CA ILE A 46 -3.64 -8.01 -10.11
C ILE A 46 -3.57 -9.28 -9.26
N VAL A 47 -3.60 -9.14 -7.92
CA VAL A 47 -3.70 -10.28 -6.99
C VAL A 47 -4.92 -11.13 -7.30
N GLN A 48 -6.11 -10.55 -7.38
CA GLN A 48 -7.35 -11.26 -7.69
C GLN A 48 -7.28 -12.01 -9.02
N THR A 49 -6.84 -11.32 -10.08
CA THR A 49 -6.63 -11.94 -11.40
C THR A 49 -5.66 -13.11 -11.33
N THR A 50 -4.56 -12.97 -10.57
CA THR A 50 -3.53 -14.00 -10.44
C THR A 50 -4.00 -15.21 -9.64
N THR A 51 -4.82 -14.99 -8.60
CA THR A 51 -5.48 -16.06 -7.84
C THR A 51 -6.38 -16.91 -8.75
N LEU A 52 -7.16 -16.28 -9.63
CA LEU A 52 -8.01 -16.99 -10.59
C LEU A 52 -7.17 -17.80 -11.59
N LEU A 53 -6.09 -17.22 -12.11
CA LEU A 53 -5.16 -17.92 -13.02
C LEU A 53 -4.50 -19.13 -12.35
N LEU A 54 -4.04 -18.98 -11.11
CA LEU A 54 -3.44 -20.08 -10.34
C LEU A 54 -4.46 -21.19 -10.05
N ARG A 55 -5.70 -20.84 -9.72
CA ARG A 55 -6.78 -21.81 -9.52
C ARG A 55 -7.08 -22.59 -10.81
N SER A 56 -7.17 -21.89 -11.94
CA SER A 56 -7.40 -22.52 -13.24
C SER A 56 -6.23 -23.43 -13.66
N ALA A 57 -4.98 -23.02 -13.37
CA ALA A 57 -3.80 -23.82 -13.66
C ALA A 57 -3.73 -25.10 -12.80
N ALA A 58 -4.16 -25.03 -11.53
CA ALA A 58 -4.18 -26.19 -10.64
C ALA A 58 -5.30 -27.21 -10.94
N GLY A 59 -6.40 -26.77 -11.55
CA GLY A 59 -7.54 -27.64 -11.88
C GLY A 59 -7.39 -28.46 -13.16
N LYS A 60 -6.35 -28.21 -13.96
CA LYS A 60 -6.06 -28.98 -15.19
C LYS A 60 -5.20 -30.19 -14.81
N LYS A 61 -5.55 -31.39 -15.28
CA LYS A 61 -4.66 -32.57 -15.21
C LYS A 61 -3.38 -32.25 -15.99
N ALA A 62 -2.34 -31.86 -15.27
CA ALA A 62 -1.08 -31.42 -15.83
C ALA A 62 0.00 -32.49 -15.63
N LYS A 63 1.03 -32.47 -16.48
CA LYS A 63 2.22 -33.31 -16.30
C LYS A 63 2.92 -32.94 -15.00
N GLU A 64 3.65 -33.87 -14.39
CA GLU A 64 4.31 -33.69 -13.09
C GLU A 64 5.19 -32.42 -13.02
N GLN A 65 5.98 -32.13 -14.07
CA GLN A 65 6.78 -30.88 -14.12
C GLN A 65 5.94 -29.60 -14.19
N GLU A 66 4.75 -29.65 -14.77
CA GLU A 66 3.86 -28.50 -14.84
C GLU A 66 3.20 -28.24 -13.48
N THR A 67 2.86 -29.31 -12.75
CA THR A 67 2.40 -29.25 -11.36
C THR A 67 3.45 -28.62 -10.43
N ILE A 68 4.72 -29.02 -10.55
CA ILE A 68 5.82 -28.42 -9.77
C ILE A 68 5.96 -26.93 -10.07
N LYS A 69 5.92 -26.53 -11.35
CA LYS A 69 5.98 -25.11 -11.76
C LYS A 69 4.81 -24.30 -11.19
N VAL A 70 3.59 -24.84 -11.22
CA VAL A 70 2.40 -24.18 -10.67
C VAL A 70 2.51 -24.03 -9.15
N ASN A 71 3.01 -25.05 -8.45
CA ASN A 71 3.24 -24.98 -7.00
C ASN A 71 4.29 -23.93 -6.63
N LEU A 72 5.42 -23.87 -7.35
CA LEU A 72 6.42 -22.83 -7.13
C LEU A 72 5.83 -21.43 -7.35
N LEU A 73 5.06 -21.24 -8.43
CA LEU A 73 4.39 -19.96 -8.70
C LEU A 73 3.38 -19.58 -7.62
N ARG A 74 2.70 -20.56 -7.02
CA ARG A 74 1.80 -20.33 -5.89
C ARG A 74 2.56 -19.84 -4.66
N VAL A 75 3.69 -20.47 -4.32
CA VAL A 75 4.52 -20.06 -3.16
C VAL A 75 5.02 -18.63 -3.35
N ILE A 76 5.66 -18.33 -4.48
CA ILE A 76 6.20 -16.99 -4.78
C ILE A 76 5.06 -15.95 -4.80
N PHE A 77 3.90 -16.30 -5.34
CA PHE A 77 2.73 -15.42 -5.32
C PHE A 77 2.26 -15.14 -3.89
N GLN A 78 2.21 -16.16 -3.04
CA GLN A 78 1.74 -16.04 -1.66
C GLN A 78 2.66 -15.14 -0.82
N GLU A 79 3.98 -15.26 -1.01
CA GLU A 79 4.97 -14.34 -0.41
C GLU A 79 4.75 -12.89 -0.88
N ALA A 80 4.56 -12.67 -2.18
CA ALA A 80 4.31 -11.35 -2.73
C ALA A 80 3.02 -10.72 -2.17
N VAL A 81 1.96 -11.52 -2.02
CA VAL A 81 0.68 -11.08 -1.43
C VAL A 81 0.85 -10.72 0.04
N GLN A 82 1.55 -11.55 0.83
CA GLN A 82 1.82 -11.25 2.24
C GLN A 82 2.60 -9.95 2.42
N ARG A 83 3.62 -9.71 1.58
CA ARG A 83 4.39 -8.46 1.59
C ARG A 83 3.50 -7.25 1.30
N VAL A 84 2.64 -7.33 0.28
CA VAL A 84 1.70 -6.25 -0.05
C VAL A 84 0.71 -6.00 1.09
N HIS A 85 0.15 -7.06 1.68
CA HIS A 85 -0.79 -6.95 2.80
C HIS A 85 -0.14 -6.25 4.01
N ALA A 86 1.07 -6.65 4.38
CA ALA A 86 1.82 -6.01 5.47
C ALA A 86 2.06 -4.52 5.20
N LEU A 87 2.41 -4.15 3.95
CA LEU A 87 2.58 -2.75 3.57
C LEU A 87 1.27 -1.96 3.61
N GLN A 88 0.15 -2.56 3.20
CA GLN A 88 -1.16 -1.92 3.28
C GLN A 88 -1.55 -1.60 4.74
N MET A 89 -1.33 -2.53 5.67
CA MET A 89 -1.59 -2.29 7.09
C MET A 89 -0.73 -1.14 7.62
N ARG A 90 0.56 -1.12 7.29
CA ARG A 90 1.46 -0.02 7.69
C ARG A 90 1.05 1.33 7.10
N VAL A 91 0.55 1.38 5.86
CA VAL A 91 0.00 2.61 5.27
C VAL A 91 -1.19 3.11 6.07
N VAL A 92 -2.11 2.24 6.47
CA VAL A 92 -3.29 2.60 7.27
C VAL A 92 -2.88 3.12 8.65
N GLU A 93 -1.97 2.44 9.33
CA GLU A 93 -1.43 2.87 10.62
C GLU A 93 -0.77 4.26 10.52
N LYS A 94 0.06 4.47 9.51
CA LYS A 94 0.79 5.73 9.31
C LYS A 94 -0.15 6.88 8.92
N ALA A 95 -1.15 6.60 8.08
CA ALA A 95 -2.17 7.58 7.74
C ALA A 95 -2.99 7.99 8.98
N ARG A 96 -3.38 7.03 9.83
CA ARG A 96 -4.08 7.30 11.10
C ARG A 96 -3.22 8.12 12.07
N ALA A 97 -1.93 7.79 12.20
CA ALA A 97 -1.01 8.54 13.04
C ALA A 97 -0.81 9.98 12.55
N ALA A 98 -0.68 10.17 11.23
CA ALA A 98 -0.51 11.50 10.65
C ALA A 98 -1.75 12.39 10.84
N VAL A 99 -2.96 11.82 10.77
CA VAL A 99 -4.22 12.57 11.06
C VAL A 99 -4.27 13.03 12.52
N LYS A 100 -3.81 12.21 13.47
CA LYS A 100 -3.76 12.60 14.90
C LYS A 100 -2.77 13.74 15.15
N LEU A 101 -1.63 13.77 14.47
CA LEU A 101 -0.63 14.85 14.63
C LEU A 101 -1.12 16.19 14.07
N THR A 102 -1.92 16.18 13.01
CA THR A 102 -2.53 17.40 12.45
C THR A 102 -3.66 17.97 13.33
N ASP A 103 -4.35 17.12 14.10
CA ASP A 103 -5.42 17.54 15.02
C ASP A 103 -4.85 18.34 16.21
N HIS A 104 -3.70 17.94 16.75
CA HIS A 104 -3.04 18.63 17.86
C HIS A 104 -2.25 19.90 17.48
N SER A 105 -2.10 20.22 16.17
CA SER A 105 -1.34 21.39 15.71
C SER A 105 -2.20 22.63 15.41
N THR A 106 -3.48 22.65 15.82
CA THR A 106 -4.38 23.80 15.59
C THR A 106 -4.68 24.66 16.82
N HIS A 107 -3.92 24.55 17.92
CA HIS A 107 -4.03 25.52 19.01
C HIS A 107 -2.97 26.61 18.90
N LYS A 108 -3.18 27.54 17.96
CA LYS A 108 -2.65 28.91 18.10
C LYS A 108 -3.51 29.58 19.18
N PRO A 109 -2.99 30.01 20.35
CA PRO A 109 -3.75 30.90 21.20
C PRO A 109 -3.97 32.22 20.45
N LEU A 110 -5.22 32.46 20.05
CA LEU A 110 -5.74 33.68 19.41
C LEU A 110 -5.97 34.77 20.46
N ILE A 111 -4.97 35.09 21.27
CA ILE A 111 -5.04 36.28 22.13
C ILE A 111 -3.75 37.08 21.91
N SER A 112 -3.81 38.05 21.00
CA SER A 112 -2.91 39.20 21.03
C SER A 112 -3.42 40.13 22.13
N PHE A 113 -2.64 40.32 23.19
CA PHE A 113 -2.80 41.48 24.06
C PHE A 113 -1.96 42.61 23.46
N ASP A 114 -2.52 43.26 22.44
CA ASP A 114 -2.23 44.68 22.21
C ASP A 114 -3.52 45.42 22.59
N SER A 115 -3.47 46.07 23.75
CA SER A 115 -4.44 47.08 24.13
C SER A 115 -3.67 48.14 24.91
N ASP A 116 -2.84 48.87 24.17
CA ASP A 116 -2.67 50.29 24.40
C ASP A 116 -4.08 50.91 24.34
N THR A 117 -4.57 51.36 25.47
CA THR A 117 -5.68 52.31 25.53
C THR A 117 -5.33 53.31 26.61
N ASP A 118 -4.98 54.50 26.13
CA ASP A 118 -4.74 55.71 26.89
C ASP A 118 -5.82 55.94 27.96
N GLN A 119 -5.37 56.17 29.20
CA GLN A 119 -5.82 57.27 30.05
C GLN A 119 -4.81 57.57 31.15
#